data_AF-A0A1H3AHH2-F1
#
_entry.id   AF-A0A1H3AHH2-F1
#
_cell.length_a   1.000
_cell.length_b   1.000
_cell.length_c   1.000
_cell.angle_alpha   90.00
_cell.angle_beta   90.00
_cell.angle_gamma   90.00
#
_symmetry.space_group_name_H-M   'P 1'
#
loop_
_entity.id
_entity.type
_entity.pdbx_description
1 polymer ?
#
loop_
_entity_poly.entity_id
_entity_poly.type
_entity_poly.pdbx_seq_one_letter_code
_entity_poly.pdbx_strand_id
1 'polypeptide(L)'
;MASPQIDVDEIIETLAQIRQRGHSAHTVFRDWVNLMLFALQRRDDPYLEIVDDYRERGDMDYPDGQRSVDLFSKAFGQLQERMAATDADVLGAVYEEYGMSSDAFGQHFTPHSVCETMVEIAGVVDENDTEDRQTVLDPACGSGRMLLTAGRKQPDALFVGQDKDPLCARMSALNCCFLNLDA
;
A
#
# COMPACT_ATOMS: atom_id res chain seq x y z
N MET A 1 -8.50 0.23 22.83
CA MET A 1 -7.17 -0.39 22.65
C MET A 1 -6.58 0.25 21.42
N ALA A 2 -5.35 0.76 21.47
CA ALA A 2 -4.69 1.26 20.27
C ALA A 2 -4.61 0.11 19.26
N SER A 3 -4.88 0.38 17.98
CA SER A 3 -4.60 -0.60 16.92
C SER A 3 -3.14 -1.05 17.08
N PRO A 4 -2.83 -2.36 17.01
CA PRO A 4 -1.46 -2.82 17.12
C PRO A 4 -0.62 -2.03 16.11
N GLN A 5 0.40 -1.32 16.60
CA GLN A 5 1.29 -0.55 15.74
C GLN A 5 2.03 -1.57 14.86
N ILE A 6 1.74 -1.54 13.57
CA ILE A 6 2.38 -2.41 12.59
C ILE A 6 3.83 -1.94 12.50
N ASP A 7 4.76 -2.80 12.91
CA ASP A 7 6.19 -2.54 12.80
C ASP A 7 6.61 -2.51 11.32
N VAL A 8 6.98 -1.31 10.85
CA VAL A 8 7.40 -1.03 9.47
C VAL A 8 8.82 -0.46 9.39
N ASP A 9 9.57 -0.50 10.50
CA ASP A 9 10.89 0.14 10.63
C ASP A 9 11.86 -0.34 9.53
N GLU A 10 11.90 -1.65 9.30
CA GLU A 10 12.83 -2.26 8.34
C GLU A 10 12.58 -1.81 6.88
N ILE A 11 11.30 -1.62 6.53
CA ILE A 11 10.87 -1.12 5.21
C ILE A 11 11.27 0.35 5.08
N ILE A 12 10.99 1.14 6.12
CA ILE A 12 11.32 2.57 6.17
C ILE A 12 12.83 2.79 6.08
N GLU A 13 13.63 2.02 6.81
CA GLU A 13 15.10 2.07 6.75
C GLU A 13 15.61 1.75 5.34
N THR A 14 15.00 0.79 4.65
CA THR A 14 15.36 0.43 3.28
C THR A 14 15.02 1.56 2.30
N LEU A 15 13.82 2.13 2.38
CA LEU A 15 13.43 3.28 1.55
C LEU A 15 14.20 4.57 1.91
N ALA A 16 14.62 4.74 3.15
CA ALA A 16 15.41 5.89 3.60
C ALA A 16 16.81 5.91 2.97
N GLN A 17 17.39 4.76 2.65
CA GLN A 17 18.67 4.69 1.92
C GLN A 17 18.58 5.29 0.51
N ILE A 18 17.43 5.18 -0.15
CA ILE A 18 17.17 5.83 -1.44
C ILE A 18 16.99 7.34 -1.23
N ARG A 19 16.28 7.74 -0.18
CA ARG A 19 16.09 9.16 0.19
C ARG A 19 17.42 9.88 0.42
N GLN A 20 18.39 9.21 1.05
CA GLN A 20 19.75 9.75 1.29
C GLN A 20 20.51 10.09 0.00
N ARG A 21 20.05 9.59 -1.17
CA ARG A 21 20.60 9.92 -2.50
C ARG A 21 20.00 11.19 -3.10
N GLY A 22 19.20 11.95 -2.34
CA GLY A 22 18.65 13.23 -2.74
C GLY A 22 17.22 13.19 -3.30
N HIS A 23 16.54 12.05 -3.22
CA HIS A 23 15.13 11.94 -3.58
C HIS A 23 14.24 12.38 -2.40
N SER A 24 13.10 13.02 -2.71
CA SER A 24 12.10 13.32 -1.67
C SER A 24 11.42 12.04 -1.18
N ALA A 25 10.95 12.02 0.08
CA ALA A 25 10.19 10.88 0.60
C ALA A 25 8.96 10.58 -0.27
N HIS A 26 8.27 11.61 -0.74
CA HIS A 26 7.10 11.47 -1.61
C HIS A 26 7.47 10.81 -2.94
N THR A 27 8.58 11.23 -3.58
CA THR A 27 9.09 10.61 -4.81
C THR A 27 9.40 9.13 -4.60
N VAL A 28 10.18 8.80 -3.57
CA VAL A 28 10.59 7.42 -3.29
C VAL A 28 9.36 6.53 -3.07
N PHE A 29 8.43 6.95 -2.22
CA PHE A 29 7.24 6.16 -1.92
C PHE A 29 6.31 6.02 -3.14
N ARG A 30 6.05 7.12 -3.86
CA ARG A 30 5.24 7.12 -5.09
C ARG A 30 5.82 6.17 -6.13
N ASP A 31 7.12 6.23 -6.35
CA ASP A 31 7.80 5.42 -7.37
C ASP A 31 7.83 3.96 -6.97
N TRP A 32 8.02 3.66 -5.67
CA TRP A 32 7.88 2.30 -5.15
C TRP A 32 6.48 1.72 -5.41
N VAL A 33 5.41 2.46 -5.09
CA VAL A 33 4.03 2.06 -5.36
C VAL A 33 3.78 1.85 -6.86
N ASN A 34 4.26 2.78 -7.69
CA ASN A 34 4.09 2.68 -9.14
C ASN A 34 4.83 1.48 -9.74
N LEU A 35 6.07 1.22 -9.31
CA LEU A 35 6.86 0.07 -9.77
C LEU A 35 6.14 -1.25 -9.46
N MET A 36 5.62 -1.42 -8.25
CA MET A 36 4.83 -2.60 -7.87
C MET A 36 3.59 -2.74 -8.76
N LEU A 37 2.83 -1.66 -8.94
CA LEU A 37 1.60 -1.68 -9.72
C LEU A 37 1.85 -1.96 -11.21
N PHE A 38 2.83 -1.29 -11.82
CA PHE A 38 3.15 -1.46 -13.23
C PHE A 38 3.70 -2.85 -13.53
N ALA A 39 4.46 -3.44 -12.61
CA ALA A 39 4.89 -4.83 -12.72
C ALA A 39 3.70 -5.79 -12.76
N LEU A 40 2.72 -5.64 -11.86
CA LEU A 40 1.50 -6.45 -11.85
C LEU A 40 0.65 -6.26 -13.12
N GLN A 41 0.59 -5.04 -13.63
CA GLN A 41 -0.14 -4.70 -14.84
C GLN A 41 0.60 -5.03 -16.15
N ARG A 42 1.87 -5.49 -16.06
CA ARG A 42 2.76 -5.69 -17.21
C ARG A 42 2.89 -4.44 -18.10
N ARG A 43 3.01 -3.27 -17.45
CA ARG A 43 3.18 -1.97 -18.11
C ARG A 43 4.65 -1.58 -18.11
N ASP A 44 5.39 -2.09 -19.09
CA ASP A 44 6.85 -1.94 -19.15
C ASP A 44 7.27 -0.48 -19.39
N ASP A 45 6.60 0.26 -20.27
CA ASP A 45 6.99 1.63 -20.62
C ASP A 45 7.08 2.57 -19.38
N PRO A 46 6.02 2.78 -18.59
CA PRO A 46 6.10 3.66 -17.41
C PRO A 46 6.92 3.06 -16.26
N TYR A 47 7.11 1.73 -16.25
CA TYR A 47 8.02 1.08 -15.30
C TYR A 47 9.47 1.44 -15.63
N LEU A 48 9.87 1.31 -16.89
CA LEU A 48 11.21 1.60 -17.37
C LEU A 48 11.53 3.09 -17.28
N GLU A 49 10.55 3.98 -17.53
CA GLU A 49 10.72 5.43 -17.29
C GLU A 49 11.18 5.72 -15.85
N ILE A 50 10.55 5.11 -14.84
CA ILE A 50 10.98 5.27 -13.44
C ILE A 50 12.37 4.68 -13.24
N VAL A 51 12.64 3.48 -13.76
CA VAL A 51 13.96 2.84 -13.59
C VAL A 51 15.07 3.67 -14.21
N ASP A 52 14.84 4.24 -15.39
CA ASP A 52 15.81 5.05 -16.10
C ASP A 52 16.05 6.39 -15.39
N ASP A 53 15.02 7.01 -14.80
CA ASP A 53 15.17 8.21 -13.95
C ASP A 53 16.16 7.99 -12.78
N TYR A 54 16.16 6.80 -12.17
CA TYR A 54 17.13 6.44 -11.14
C TYR A 54 18.51 6.17 -11.74
N ARG A 55 18.60 5.46 -12.86
CA ARG A 55 19.88 5.18 -13.55
C ARG A 55 20.61 6.45 -13.97
N GLU A 56 19.90 7.40 -14.57
CA GLU A 56 20.46 8.68 -15.06
C GLU A 56 21.02 9.55 -13.93
N ARG A 57 20.56 9.35 -12.70
CA ARG A 57 21.04 10.04 -11.48
C ARG A 57 22.30 9.40 -10.86
N GLY A 58 22.90 8.41 -11.53
CA GLY A 58 24.12 7.74 -11.07
C GLY A 58 23.87 6.52 -10.19
N ASP A 59 22.64 6.00 -10.13
CA ASP A 59 22.32 4.86 -9.29
C ASP A 59 23.04 3.56 -9.71
N MET A 60 23.49 3.49 -10.97
CA MET A 60 24.29 2.38 -11.49
C MET A 60 25.73 2.34 -10.96
N ASP A 61 26.20 3.42 -10.30
CA ASP A 61 27.52 3.46 -9.67
C ASP A 61 27.55 2.66 -8.36
N TYR A 62 26.39 2.31 -7.80
CA TYR A 62 26.30 1.46 -6.62
C TYR A 62 26.48 -0.03 -6.97
N PRO A 63 27.09 -0.82 -6.06
CA PRO A 63 27.19 -2.27 -6.23
C PRO A 63 25.82 -2.94 -6.34
N ASP A 64 25.79 -4.14 -6.95
CA ASP A 64 24.62 -5.02 -6.94
C ASP A 64 24.09 -5.21 -5.51
N GLY A 65 22.77 -5.13 -5.33
CA GLY A 65 22.11 -5.19 -4.03
C GLY A 65 22.06 -3.86 -3.27
N GLN A 66 22.74 -2.82 -3.78
CA GLN A 66 22.73 -1.47 -3.23
C GLN A 66 22.18 -0.44 -4.20
N ARG A 67 21.74 -0.81 -5.42
CA ARG A 67 21.06 0.13 -6.32
C ARG A 67 19.67 0.46 -5.76
N SER A 68 19.14 1.63 -6.06
CA SER A 68 17.79 2.03 -5.65
C SER A 68 16.74 1.04 -6.15
N VAL A 69 16.91 0.48 -7.36
CA VAL A 69 16.03 -0.59 -7.88
C VAL A 69 16.12 -1.89 -7.08
N ASP A 70 17.31 -2.23 -6.56
CA ASP A 70 17.49 -3.40 -5.70
C ASP A 70 16.85 -3.14 -4.32
N LEU A 71 17.00 -1.92 -3.81
CA LEU A 71 16.40 -1.49 -2.54
C LEU A 71 14.87 -1.41 -2.61
N PHE A 72 14.29 -0.96 -3.71
CA PHE A 72 12.83 -1.05 -3.95
C PHE A 72 12.36 -2.50 -3.94
N SER A 73 13.10 -3.38 -4.61
CA SER A 73 12.80 -4.81 -4.65
C SER A 73 12.90 -5.46 -3.26
N LYS A 74 13.92 -5.07 -2.48
CA LYS A 74 14.09 -5.50 -1.07
C LYS A 74 12.93 -5.01 -0.20
N ALA A 75 12.57 -3.74 -0.29
CA ALA A 75 11.45 -3.16 0.46
C ALA A 75 10.13 -3.85 0.11
N PHE A 76 9.92 -4.22 -1.16
CA PHE A 76 8.77 -5.01 -1.57
C PHE A 76 8.76 -6.41 -0.95
N GLY A 77 9.91 -7.10 -0.89
CA GLY A 77 10.02 -8.37 -0.19
C GLY A 77 9.63 -8.26 1.29
N GLN A 78 10.17 -7.26 2.00
CA GLN A 78 9.82 -6.96 3.39
C GLN A 78 8.33 -6.65 3.57
N LEU A 79 7.72 -5.89 2.65
CA LEU A 79 6.29 -5.60 2.64
C LEU A 79 5.47 -6.90 2.59
N GLN A 80 5.78 -7.79 1.65
CA GLN A 80 5.06 -9.05 1.49
C GLN A 80 5.22 -9.97 2.70
N GLU A 81 6.43 -10.06 3.27
CA GLU A 81 6.68 -10.84 4.49
C GLU A 81 5.85 -10.33 5.67
N ARG A 82 5.79 -9.01 5.86
CA ARG A 82 5.02 -8.39 6.95
C ARG A 82 3.51 -8.51 6.72
N MET A 83 3.03 -8.34 5.49
CA MET A 83 1.62 -8.56 5.16
C MET A 83 1.21 -10.01 5.41
N ALA A 84 2.01 -10.98 5.00
CA ALA A 84 1.74 -12.40 5.25
C ALA A 84 1.74 -12.74 6.75
N ALA A 85 2.58 -12.08 7.55
CA ALA A 85 2.67 -12.33 8.99
C ALA A 85 1.54 -11.67 9.80
N THR A 86 0.97 -10.57 9.32
CA THR A 86 0.04 -9.72 10.09
C THR A 86 -1.37 -9.68 9.51
N ASP A 87 -1.55 -10.06 8.25
CA ASP A 87 -2.78 -9.86 7.48
C ASP A 87 -3.28 -8.41 7.49
N ALA A 88 -2.38 -7.43 7.65
CA ALA A 88 -2.72 -6.03 7.88
C ALA A 88 -2.34 -5.11 6.72
N ASP A 89 -2.88 -3.88 6.74
CA ASP A 89 -2.52 -2.78 5.83
C ASP A 89 -1.12 -2.23 6.16
N VAL A 90 -0.08 -3.01 5.85
CA VAL A 90 1.32 -2.62 6.08
C VAL A 90 1.71 -1.46 5.17
N LEU A 91 1.22 -1.42 3.93
CA LEU A 91 1.56 -0.36 2.96
C LEU A 91 1.03 1.01 3.42
N GLY A 92 -0.19 1.06 3.96
CA GLY A 92 -0.75 2.26 4.56
C GLY A 92 -0.01 2.70 5.82
N ALA A 93 0.46 1.76 6.65
CA ALA A 93 1.31 2.09 7.80
C ALA A 93 2.65 2.69 7.36
N VAL A 94 3.29 2.14 6.32
CA VAL A 94 4.51 2.73 5.74
C VAL A 94 4.21 4.14 5.22
N TYR A 95 3.09 4.37 4.53
CA TYR A 95 2.72 5.70 4.05
C TYR A 95 2.62 6.71 5.20
N GLU A 96 1.90 6.35 6.27
CA GLU A 96 1.66 7.24 7.41
C GLU A 96 2.96 7.56 8.15
N GLU A 97 3.85 6.58 8.35
CA GLU A 97 5.09 6.75 9.13
C GLU A 97 6.25 7.32 8.30
N TYR A 98 6.47 6.81 7.08
CA TYR A 98 7.49 7.34 6.15
C TYR A 98 7.20 8.79 5.76
N GLY A 99 5.91 9.13 5.67
CA GLY A 99 5.40 10.44 5.32
C GLY A 99 5.49 11.50 6.42
N MET A 100 5.67 11.13 7.69
CA MET A 100 5.58 12.08 8.84
C MET A 100 6.51 13.29 8.76
N SER A 101 7.56 13.21 7.94
CA SER A 101 8.55 14.28 7.75
C SER A 101 8.30 15.17 6.52
N SER A 102 7.17 15.02 5.83
CA SER A 102 6.90 15.71 4.56
C SER A 102 5.49 16.30 4.51
N ASP A 103 5.40 17.59 4.20
CA ASP A 103 4.13 18.30 3.98
C ASP A 103 3.31 17.74 2.80
N ALA A 104 3.92 16.92 1.94
CA ALA A 104 3.24 16.23 0.86
C ALA A 104 2.40 15.03 1.34
N PHE A 105 2.63 14.54 2.58
CA PHE A 105 1.87 13.46 3.21
C PHE A 105 0.94 14.06 4.27
N GLY A 106 -0.26 14.45 3.84
CA GLY A 106 -1.25 15.07 4.71
C GLY A 106 -2.45 14.19 5.04
N GLN A 107 -2.42 12.90 4.65
CA GLN A 107 -3.55 11.99 4.84
C GLN A 107 -3.35 11.13 6.09
N HIS A 108 -4.40 11.06 6.91
CA HIS A 108 -4.50 10.09 8.00
C HIS A 108 -5.59 9.11 7.64
N PHE A 109 -5.27 7.82 7.70
CA PHE A 109 -6.23 6.78 7.38
C PHE A 109 -7.00 6.34 8.62
N THR A 110 -8.22 5.85 8.42
CA THR A 110 -9.11 5.41 9.49
C THR A 110 -8.44 4.34 10.37
N PRO A 111 -8.30 4.50 11.70
CA PRO A 111 -7.68 3.46 12.52
C PRO A 111 -8.41 2.11 12.40
N HIS A 112 -7.68 0.99 12.55
CA HIS A 112 -8.22 -0.35 12.30
C HIS A 112 -9.49 -0.64 13.13
N SER A 113 -9.49 -0.28 14.41
CA SER A 113 -10.64 -0.50 15.29
C SER A 113 -11.88 0.31 14.88
N VAL A 114 -11.67 1.46 14.24
CA VAL A 114 -12.76 2.27 13.68
C VAL A 114 -13.28 1.63 12.40
N CYS A 115 -12.40 1.05 11.56
CA CYS A 115 -12.83 0.27 10.40
C CYS A 115 -13.70 -0.92 10.81
N GLU A 116 -13.26 -1.72 11.80
CA GLU A 116 -14.04 -2.84 12.35
C GLU A 116 -15.43 -2.37 12.81
N THR A 117 -15.47 -1.31 13.62
CA THR A 117 -16.73 -0.75 14.12
C THR A 117 -17.65 -0.29 12.98
N MET A 118 -17.10 0.38 11.96
CA MET A 118 -17.88 0.89 10.83
C MET A 118 -18.44 -0.24 9.95
N VAL A 119 -17.68 -1.31 9.76
CA VAL A 119 -18.12 -2.50 9.01
C VAL A 119 -19.29 -3.20 9.72
N GLU A 120 -19.25 -3.30 11.05
CA GLU A 120 -20.39 -3.81 11.84
C GLU A 120 -21.63 -2.91 11.70
N ILE A 121 -21.45 -1.58 11.83
CA ILE A 121 -22.56 -0.61 11.72
C ILE A 121 -23.18 -0.66 10.32
N ALA A 122 -22.37 -0.85 9.27
CA ALA A 122 -22.82 -0.94 7.89
C ALA A 122 -23.61 -2.22 7.59
N GLY A 123 -23.61 -3.20 8.51
CA GLY A 123 -24.33 -4.46 8.32
C GLY A 123 -23.67 -5.37 7.28
N VAL A 124 -22.34 -5.30 7.13
CA VAL A 124 -21.59 -6.33 6.40
C VAL A 124 -21.67 -7.60 7.24
N VAL A 125 -22.35 -8.60 6.71
CA VAL A 125 -22.58 -9.89 7.38
C VAL A 125 -21.53 -10.89 6.92
N ASP A 126 -21.31 -11.91 7.73
CA ASP A 126 -20.43 -13.01 7.32
C ASP A 126 -21.01 -13.73 6.11
N GLU A 127 -20.13 -14.26 5.26
CA GLU A 127 -20.49 -15.02 4.04
C GLU A 127 -21.50 -16.15 4.31
N ASN A 128 -21.47 -16.74 5.52
CA ASN A 128 -22.35 -17.84 5.91
C ASN A 128 -23.78 -17.39 6.26
N ASP A 129 -24.00 -16.09 6.44
CA ASP A 129 -25.26 -15.52 6.90
C ASP A 129 -26.11 -14.95 5.75
N THR A 130 -25.61 -14.95 4.50
CA THR A 130 -26.32 -14.46 3.32
C THR A 130 -25.93 -15.23 2.06
N GLU A 131 -26.91 -15.61 1.23
CA GLU A 131 -26.64 -16.15 -0.12
C GLU A 131 -26.42 -15.04 -1.17
N ASP A 132 -26.75 -13.79 -0.84
CA ASP A 132 -26.62 -12.66 -1.75
C ASP A 132 -25.23 -12.01 -1.67
N ARG A 133 -24.60 -11.85 -2.84
CA ARG A 133 -23.36 -11.09 -3.01
C ARG A 133 -23.58 -9.62 -2.62
N GLN A 134 -22.93 -9.17 -1.55
CA GLN A 134 -23.00 -7.77 -1.11
C GLN A 134 -22.14 -6.85 -2.00
N THR A 135 -22.46 -5.56 -2.03
CA THR A 135 -21.62 -4.52 -2.64
C THR A 135 -21.14 -3.56 -1.55
N VAL A 136 -19.82 -3.35 -1.47
CA VAL A 136 -19.18 -2.48 -0.48
C VAL A 136 -18.52 -1.31 -1.21
N LEU A 137 -18.91 -0.08 -0.87
CA LEU A 137 -18.39 1.16 -1.45
C LEU A 137 -17.62 1.95 -0.40
N ASP A 138 -16.40 2.36 -0.71
CA ASP A 138 -15.65 3.38 0.02
C ASP A 138 -15.30 4.56 -0.91
N PRO A 139 -15.97 5.71 -0.78
CA PRO A 139 -15.80 6.85 -1.69
C PRO A 139 -14.54 7.71 -1.39
N ALA A 140 -13.79 7.38 -0.34
CA ALA A 140 -12.53 8.04 0.01
C ALA A 140 -11.57 6.99 0.62
N CYS A 141 -11.23 6.00 -0.20
CA CYS A 141 -10.73 4.71 0.29
C CYS A 141 -9.34 4.78 0.93
N GLY A 142 -8.53 5.81 0.65
CA GLY A 142 -7.20 5.95 1.24
C GLY A 142 -6.32 4.76 0.91
N SER A 143 -5.86 4.02 1.91
CA SER A 143 -5.13 2.76 1.73
C SER A 143 -6.03 1.55 1.41
N GLY A 144 -7.35 1.70 1.43
CA GLY A 144 -8.32 0.63 1.19
C GLY A 144 -8.63 -0.20 2.43
N ARG A 145 -8.10 0.15 3.60
CA ARG A 145 -8.27 -0.62 4.86
C ARG A 145 -9.72 -0.88 5.27
N MET A 146 -10.66 -0.01 4.90
CA MET A 146 -12.09 -0.26 5.15
C MET A 146 -12.60 -1.42 4.29
N LEU A 147 -12.24 -1.43 3.00
CA LEU A 147 -12.56 -2.51 2.07
C LEU A 147 -11.91 -3.82 2.52
N LEU A 148 -10.65 -3.76 2.97
CA LEU A 148 -9.96 -4.93 3.55
C LEU A 148 -10.72 -5.51 4.73
N THR A 149 -11.13 -4.67 5.69
CA THR A 149 -11.88 -5.12 6.87
C THR A 149 -13.25 -5.68 6.51
N ALA A 150 -13.96 -5.08 5.56
CA ALA A 150 -15.23 -5.62 5.06
C ALA A 150 -15.03 -6.98 4.37
N GLY A 151 -13.96 -7.11 3.60
CA GLY A 151 -13.66 -8.33 2.86
C GLY A 151 -13.23 -9.53 3.71
N ARG A 152 -12.72 -9.31 4.93
CA ARG A 152 -12.52 -10.41 5.88
C ARG A 152 -13.83 -11.07 6.34
N LYS A 153 -14.95 -10.35 6.30
CA LYS A 153 -16.29 -10.89 6.61
C LYS A 153 -16.99 -11.45 5.39
N GLN A 154 -16.87 -10.73 4.27
CA GLN A 154 -17.55 -11.06 3.03
C GLN A 154 -16.57 -11.05 1.85
N PRO A 155 -15.72 -12.10 1.72
CA PRO A 155 -14.70 -12.17 0.67
C PRO A 155 -15.27 -12.07 -0.74
N ASP A 156 -16.49 -12.58 -0.94
CA ASP A 156 -17.17 -12.63 -2.23
C ASP A 156 -17.86 -11.31 -2.61
N ALA A 157 -17.82 -10.26 -1.78
CA ALA A 157 -18.47 -8.99 -2.10
C ALA A 157 -17.90 -8.34 -3.38
N LEU A 158 -18.67 -7.43 -3.97
CA LEU A 158 -18.16 -6.49 -4.96
C LEU A 158 -17.63 -5.26 -4.22
N PHE A 159 -16.33 -5.03 -4.29
CA PHE A 159 -15.69 -3.87 -3.67
C PHE A 159 -15.53 -2.73 -4.66
N VAL A 160 -15.84 -1.50 -4.24
CA VAL A 160 -15.65 -0.30 -5.03
C VAL A 160 -14.94 0.74 -4.17
N GLY A 161 -13.68 1.04 -4.50
CA GLY A 161 -12.92 2.12 -3.87
C GLY A 161 -12.79 3.33 -4.80
N GLN A 162 -12.95 4.53 -4.25
CA GLN A 162 -12.63 5.78 -4.94
C GLN A 162 -11.75 6.64 -4.04
N ASP A 163 -10.76 7.29 -4.64
CA ASP A 163 -9.97 8.31 -3.95
C ASP A 163 -9.62 9.46 -4.90
N LYS A 164 -9.52 10.66 -4.34
CA LYS A 164 -9.08 11.84 -5.09
C LYS A 164 -7.58 11.78 -5.38
N ASP A 165 -6.81 11.18 -4.48
CA ASP A 165 -5.37 11.02 -4.62
C ASP A 165 -5.06 9.74 -5.42
N PRO A 166 -4.43 9.86 -6.60
CA PRO A 166 -4.04 8.69 -7.39
C PRO A 166 -3.10 7.74 -6.63
N LEU A 167 -2.26 8.25 -5.72
CA LEU A 167 -1.38 7.39 -4.92
C LEU A 167 -2.20 6.50 -3.99
N CYS A 168 -3.21 7.05 -3.32
CA CYS A 168 -4.13 6.29 -2.45
C CYS A 168 -4.95 5.27 -3.24
N ALA A 169 -5.50 5.64 -4.40
CA ALA A 169 -6.19 4.68 -5.26
C ALA A 169 -5.29 3.51 -5.68
N ARG A 170 -4.00 3.77 -6.00
CA ARG A 170 -3.03 2.73 -6.34
C ARG A 170 -2.66 1.87 -5.14
N MET A 171 -2.43 2.47 -3.97
CA MET A 171 -2.18 1.73 -2.73
C MET A 171 -3.36 0.82 -2.37
N SER A 172 -4.59 1.33 -2.48
CA SER A 172 -5.81 0.54 -2.26
C SER A 172 -5.85 -0.69 -3.19
N ALA A 173 -5.58 -0.50 -4.48
CA ALA A 173 -5.55 -1.60 -5.45
C ALA A 173 -4.45 -2.64 -5.12
N LEU A 174 -3.26 -2.19 -4.75
CA LEU A 174 -2.17 -3.08 -4.32
C LEU A 174 -2.54 -3.85 -3.05
N ASN A 175 -3.09 -3.18 -2.04
CA ASN A 175 -3.52 -3.82 -0.81
C ASN A 175 -4.60 -4.89 -1.05
N CYS A 176 -5.58 -4.62 -1.91
CA CYS A 176 -6.58 -5.63 -2.28
C CYS A 176 -5.91 -6.82 -2.99
N CYS A 177 -5.00 -6.56 -3.93
CA CYS A 177 -4.25 -7.60 -4.64
C CYS A 177 -3.39 -8.46 -3.70
N PHE A 178 -2.67 -7.85 -2.75
CA PHE A 178 -1.74 -8.55 -1.87
C PHE A 178 -2.43 -9.34 -0.75
N LEU A 179 -3.62 -8.91 -0.34
CA LEU A 179 -4.41 -9.56 0.71
C LEU A 179 -5.59 -10.39 0.14
N ASN A 180 -5.49 -10.77 -1.14
CA ASN A 180 -6.43 -11.66 -1.84
C ASN A 180 -7.90 -11.22 -1.77
N LEU A 181 -8.14 -9.92 -1.90
CA LEU A 181 -9.47 -9.40 -2.17
C LEU A 181 -9.64 -9.24 -3.68
N ASP A 182 -10.59 -10.00 -4.22
CA ASP A 182 -11.08 -9.82 -5.60
C ASP A 182 -11.90 -8.52 -5.68
N ALA A 183 -11.19 -7.39 -5.65
CA ALA A 183 -11.71 -6.03 -5.76
C ALA A 183 -11.54 -5.45 -7.16
#